data_AF-A0A2R6IZY0-F1
#
_entry.id   AF-A0A2R6IZY0-F1
#
_cell.length_a   1.000
_cell.length_b   1.000
_cell.length_c   1.000
_cell.angle_alpha   90.00
_cell.angle_beta   90.00
_cell.angle_gamma   90.00
#
_symmetry.space_group_name_H-M   'P 1'
#
loop_
_entity.id
_entity.type
_entity.pdbx_description
1 polymer ?
#
loop_
_entity_poly.entity_id
_entity_poly.type
_entity_poly.pdbx_seq_one_letter_code
_entity_poly.pdbx_strand_id
1 'polypeptide(L)'
;RTGTETLDGTEAYVVEVEHENESIDVDGTIWVATENDRVLKQRVSDGTNTTVVRYDDQRFNISIDETTFAPSAARDSTVGSTTYDQFEATQDATDRDLATLDADGFTFEGAVVTNAGGGTTVAQQYADGASNATVVTTDAESLPYDDLNGTAVSVNGQDATAATMEEGTVVVWTDGDITYAVVSDGTTDETVTLAESVSG
;
A
#
# COMPACT_ATOMS: atom_id res chain seq x y z
N ARG A 1 12.43 -30.29 -20.33
CA ARG A 1 12.34 -31.57 -19.58
C ARG A 1 13.68 -32.26 -19.70
N THR A 2 14.32 -32.56 -18.58
CA THR A 2 15.69 -33.08 -18.53
C THR A 2 15.79 -34.50 -17.97
N GLY A 3 14.70 -35.00 -17.36
CA GLY A 3 14.65 -36.39 -16.90
C GLY A 3 13.38 -36.71 -16.10
N THR A 4 13.45 -37.81 -15.35
CA THR A 4 12.50 -38.15 -14.28
C THR A 4 13.27 -38.43 -12.98
N GLU A 5 12.65 -38.10 -11.85
CA GLU A 5 13.18 -38.32 -10.50
C GLU A 5 12.04 -38.74 -9.57
N THR A 6 12.33 -39.56 -8.55
CA THR A 6 11.34 -39.91 -7.51
C THR A 6 11.47 -38.97 -6.32
N LEU A 7 10.39 -38.24 -6.01
CA LEU A 7 10.28 -37.38 -4.82
C LEU A 7 9.23 -37.96 -3.88
N ASP A 8 9.63 -38.28 -2.65
CA ASP A 8 8.74 -38.76 -1.59
C ASP A 8 7.80 -39.90 -2.03
N GLY A 9 8.34 -40.81 -2.86
CA GLY A 9 7.63 -41.96 -3.41
C GLY A 9 6.80 -41.69 -4.66
N THR A 10 6.75 -40.45 -5.15
CA THR A 10 6.05 -40.04 -6.37
C THR A 10 7.05 -39.82 -7.50
N GLU A 11 6.83 -40.43 -8.66
CA GLU A 11 7.66 -40.17 -9.85
C GLU A 11 7.32 -38.80 -10.45
N ALA A 12 8.34 -38.03 -10.81
CA ALA A 12 8.20 -36.67 -11.31
C ALA A 12 9.06 -36.43 -12.56
N TYR A 13 8.54 -35.66 -13.51
CA TYR A 13 9.33 -35.04 -14.56
C TYR A 13 10.17 -33.92 -13.98
N VAL A 14 11.46 -33.89 -14.34
CA VAL A 14 12.36 -32.79 -14.02
C VAL A 14 12.37 -31.81 -15.19
N VAL A 15 12.02 -30.56 -14.92
CA VAL A 15 11.93 -29.49 -15.91
C VAL A 15 12.88 -28.38 -15.48
N GLU A 16 13.96 -28.22 -16.24
CA GLU A 16 14.82 -27.05 -16.13
C GLU A 16 14.15 -25.86 -16.84
N VAL A 17 14.25 -24.70 -16.19
CA VAL A 17 13.77 -23.42 -16.68
C VAL A 17 15.01 -22.57 -16.91
N GLU A 18 15.28 -22.30 -18.18
CA GLU A 18 16.38 -21.45 -18.61
C GLU A 18 15.84 -20.07 -18.93
N HIS A 19 16.60 -19.03 -18.58
CA HIS A 19 16.29 -17.66 -18.96
C HIS A 19 16.89 -17.37 -20.34
N GLU A 20 16.09 -16.81 -21.25
CA GLU A 20 16.59 -16.39 -22.58
C GLU A 20 17.55 -15.20 -22.51
N ASN A 21 17.48 -14.43 -21.42
CA ASN A 21 18.39 -13.32 -21.16
C ASN A 21 19.63 -13.80 -20.40
N GLU A 22 20.75 -13.88 -21.12
CA GLU A 22 22.07 -14.28 -20.62
C GLU A 22 22.63 -13.39 -19.48
N SER A 23 22.03 -12.24 -19.20
CA SER A 23 22.37 -11.39 -18.04
C SER A 23 21.68 -11.83 -16.74
N ILE A 24 20.77 -12.81 -16.80
CA ILE A 24 20.08 -13.38 -15.63
C ILE A 24 20.73 -14.73 -15.32
N ASP A 25 21.65 -14.73 -14.36
CA ASP A 25 22.33 -15.94 -13.86
C ASP A 25 21.48 -16.60 -12.76
N VAL A 26 20.33 -17.14 -13.16
CA VAL A 26 19.38 -17.82 -12.26
C VAL A 26 18.97 -19.16 -12.87
N ASP A 27 19.20 -20.24 -12.13
CA ASP A 27 18.79 -21.59 -12.50
C ASP A 27 17.44 -21.94 -11.85
N GLY A 28 16.47 -22.33 -12.66
CA GLY A 28 15.18 -22.84 -12.20
C GLY A 28 15.02 -24.34 -12.47
N THR A 29 14.47 -25.08 -11.50
CA THR A 29 14.06 -26.46 -11.71
C THR A 29 12.69 -26.71 -11.07
N ILE A 30 11.80 -27.36 -11.81
CA ILE A 30 10.45 -27.75 -11.36
C ILE A 30 10.31 -29.26 -11.49
N TRP A 31 9.78 -29.88 -10.43
CA TRP A 31 9.42 -31.31 -10.43
C TRP A 31 7.91 -31.44 -10.51
N VAL A 32 7.42 -32.12 -11.55
CA VAL A 32 6.00 -32.28 -11.84
C VAL A 32 5.65 -33.76 -11.81
N ALA A 33 4.71 -34.18 -10.96
CA ALA A 33 4.27 -35.56 -10.84
C ALA A 33 3.83 -36.13 -12.20
N THR A 34 4.32 -37.32 -12.55
CA THR A 34 4.04 -37.92 -13.87
C THR A 34 2.60 -38.42 -14.02
N GLU A 35 1.93 -38.73 -12.90
CA GLU A 35 0.60 -39.32 -12.89
C GLU A 35 -0.55 -38.30 -13.00
N ASN A 36 -0.35 -37.08 -12.50
CA ASN A 36 -1.42 -36.10 -12.35
C ASN A 36 -0.99 -34.64 -12.53
N ASP A 37 0.22 -34.43 -13.06
CA ASP A 37 0.78 -33.12 -13.41
C ASP A 37 0.87 -32.11 -12.24
N ARG A 38 0.79 -32.57 -10.99
CA ARG A 38 0.95 -31.71 -9.80
C ARG A 38 2.40 -31.31 -9.62
N VAL A 39 2.64 -30.03 -9.31
CA VAL A 39 3.99 -29.57 -8.96
C VAL A 39 4.34 -30.06 -7.57
N LEU A 40 5.41 -30.84 -7.44
CA LEU A 40 5.84 -31.40 -6.14
C LEU A 40 6.87 -30.50 -5.47
N LYS A 41 7.76 -29.90 -6.27
CA LYS A 41 8.89 -29.11 -5.79
C LYS A 41 9.30 -28.08 -6.83
N GLN A 42 9.75 -26.94 -6.37
CA GLN A 42 10.43 -25.93 -7.16
C GLN A 42 11.75 -25.57 -6.48
N ARG A 43 12.80 -25.37 -7.28
CA ARG A 43 14.09 -24.88 -6.83
C ARG A 43 14.50 -23.74 -7.74
N VAL A 44 14.95 -22.64 -7.14
CA VAL A 44 15.57 -21.52 -7.84
C VAL A 44 16.90 -21.21 -7.16
N SER A 45 17.94 -20.94 -7.95
CA SER A 45 19.27 -20.59 -7.43
C SER A 45 19.94 -19.52 -8.29
N ASP A 46 20.61 -18.55 -7.69
CA ASP A 46 21.43 -17.52 -8.38
C ASP A 46 22.95 -17.80 -8.25
N GLY A 47 23.31 -19.06 -8.03
CA GLY A 47 24.67 -19.49 -7.64
C GLY A 47 25.10 -19.16 -6.20
N THR A 48 24.47 -18.20 -5.52
CA THR A 48 24.81 -17.78 -4.14
C THR A 48 23.72 -18.18 -3.13
N ASN A 49 22.47 -17.90 -3.45
CA ASN A 49 21.26 -18.17 -2.71
C ASN A 49 20.48 -19.29 -3.40
N THR A 50 19.84 -20.14 -2.61
CA THR A 50 18.93 -21.18 -3.12
C THR A 50 17.62 -21.12 -2.36
N THR A 51 16.52 -21.02 -3.11
CA THR A 51 15.17 -21.14 -2.59
C THR A 51 14.58 -22.48 -3.04
N VAL A 52 14.00 -23.22 -2.10
CA VAL A 52 13.30 -24.49 -2.37
C VAL A 52 11.90 -24.40 -1.81
N VAL A 53 10.91 -24.64 -2.67
CA VAL A 53 9.49 -24.75 -2.29
C VAL A 53 9.06 -26.20 -2.47
N ARG A 54 8.42 -26.77 -1.45
CA ARG A 54 7.82 -28.11 -1.48
C ARG A 54 6.32 -28.00 -1.26
N TYR A 55 5.55 -28.77 -2.01
CA TYR A 55 4.09 -28.77 -1.95
C TYR A 55 3.60 -30.09 -1.39
N ASP A 56 3.35 -30.13 -0.08
CA ASP A 56 2.98 -31.36 0.64
C ASP A 56 1.47 -31.71 0.57
N ASP A 57 0.59 -30.70 0.55
CA ASP A 57 -0.87 -30.88 0.41
C ASP A 57 -1.40 -29.94 -0.69
N GLN A 58 -1.92 -30.54 -1.77
CA GLN A 58 -2.57 -29.83 -2.87
C GLN A 58 -3.95 -30.41 -3.10
N ARG A 59 -4.97 -29.56 -2.98
CA ARG A 59 -6.37 -29.93 -3.19
C ARG A 59 -6.92 -29.15 -4.37
N PHE A 60 -7.41 -29.88 -5.35
CA PHE A 60 -8.08 -29.35 -6.53
C PHE A 60 -9.55 -29.76 -6.50
N ASN A 61 -10.41 -29.00 -7.17
CA ASN A 61 -11.85 -29.28 -7.29
C ASN A 61 -12.57 -29.36 -5.92
N ILE A 62 -12.20 -28.46 -5.00
CA ILE A 62 -12.93 -28.28 -3.74
C ILE A 62 -14.03 -27.23 -3.94
N SER A 63 -15.19 -27.44 -3.33
CA SER A 63 -16.16 -26.36 -3.15
C SER A 63 -15.57 -25.38 -2.14
N ILE A 64 -15.20 -24.19 -2.61
CA ILE A 64 -14.65 -23.14 -1.76
C ILE A 64 -15.84 -22.40 -1.14
N ASP A 65 -15.88 -22.38 0.18
CA ASP A 65 -16.82 -21.54 0.92
C ASP A 65 -16.37 -20.07 0.79
N GLU A 66 -17.30 -19.13 0.61
CA GLU A 66 -17.00 -17.68 0.46
C GLU A 66 -16.17 -17.14 1.62
N THR A 67 -16.30 -17.73 2.82
CA THR A 67 -15.51 -17.39 4.00
C THR A 67 -14.00 -17.66 3.85
N THR A 68 -13.58 -18.46 2.88
CA THR A 68 -12.16 -18.69 2.55
C THR A 68 -11.49 -17.43 2.00
N PHE A 69 -12.26 -16.57 1.33
CA PHE A 69 -11.79 -15.30 0.79
C PHE A 69 -12.12 -14.13 1.71
N ALA A 70 -12.91 -14.35 2.77
CA ALA A 70 -13.12 -13.33 3.77
C ALA A 70 -11.77 -13.01 4.44
N PRO A 71 -11.34 -11.74 4.44
CA PRO A 71 -10.12 -11.36 5.12
C PRO A 71 -10.23 -11.76 6.59
N SER A 72 -9.14 -12.28 7.17
CA SER A 72 -9.10 -12.47 8.62
C SER A 72 -9.45 -11.15 9.28
N ALA A 73 -10.37 -11.16 10.25
CA ALA A 73 -10.72 -9.96 11.02
C ALA A 73 -9.47 -9.32 11.68
N ALA A 74 -8.44 -10.13 11.92
CA ALA A 74 -7.07 -9.68 12.16
C ALA A 74 -6.31 -9.60 10.83
N ARG A 75 -6.45 -8.50 10.10
CA ARG A 75 -5.37 -8.04 9.23
C ARG A 75 -4.51 -7.12 10.08
N ASP A 76 -3.55 -7.71 10.78
CA ASP A 76 -2.41 -6.95 11.26
C ASP A 76 -1.68 -6.50 9.99
N SER A 77 -1.88 -5.23 9.62
CA SER A 77 -1.21 -4.65 8.48
C SER A 77 0.30 -4.76 8.75
N THR A 78 1.02 -5.55 7.93
CA THR A 78 2.47 -5.68 8.03
C THR A 78 3.21 -4.35 7.84
N VAL A 79 2.51 -3.34 7.33
CA VAL A 79 2.87 -1.92 7.41
C VAL A 79 2.23 -1.41 8.70
N GLY A 80 3.00 -1.05 9.73
CA GLY A 80 2.49 -0.66 11.06
C GLY A 80 1.55 0.54 11.01
N SER A 81 0.31 0.30 10.61
CA SER A 81 -0.76 1.25 10.46
C SER A 81 -1.85 0.93 11.49
N THR A 82 -2.33 1.96 12.16
CA THR A 82 -3.40 1.84 13.16
C THR A 82 -4.52 2.79 12.77
N THR A 83 -5.75 2.28 12.77
CA THR A 83 -6.96 3.04 12.47
C THR A 83 -7.62 3.52 13.77
N TYR A 84 -8.13 4.75 13.74
CA TYR A 84 -8.80 5.39 14.86
C TYR A 84 -10.13 5.98 14.37
N ASP A 85 -11.21 5.70 15.09
CA ASP A 85 -12.54 6.25 14.77
C ASP A 85 -12.79 7.61 15.43
N GLN A 86 -11.88 8.09 16.29
CA GLN A 86 -12.02 9.33 17.06
C GLN A 86 -10.75 10.18 16.95
N PHE A 87 -10.92 11.49 16.77
CA PHE A 87 -9.80 12.42 16.65
C PHE A 87 -8.91 12.41 17.89
N GLU A 88 -9.48 12.48 19.09
CA GLU A 88 -8.70 12.47 20.35
C GLU A 88 -7.81 11.22 20.47
N ALA A 89 -8.32 10.05 20.08
CA ALA A 89 -7.53 8.82 20.10
C ALA A 89 -6.40 8.83 19.06
N THR A 90 -6.60 9.50 17.93
CA THR A 90 -5.56 9.70 16.90
C THR A 90 -4.48 10.66 17.41
N GLN A 91 -4.91 11.75 18.05
CA GLN A 91 -4.04 12.75 18.65
C GLN A 91 -3.17 12.14 19.77
N ASP A 92 -3.76 11.34 20.65
CA ASP A 92 -3.04 10.65 21.74
C ASP A 92 -2.01 9.63 21.22
N ALA A 93 -2.21 9.11 20.01
CA ALA A 93 -1.32 8.16 19.37
C ALA A 93 -0.13 8.81 18.64
N THR A 94 -0.08 10.15 18.58
CA THR A 94 0.91 10.90 17.82
C THR A 94 1.65 11.88 18.74
N ASP A 95 2.95 12.01 18.60
CA ASP A 95 3.77 12.92 19.43
C ASP A 95 3.70 14.41 19.01
N ARG A 96 2.78 14.76 18.10
CA ARG A 96 2.60 16.11 17.53
C ARG A 96 1.14 16.50 17.46
N ASP A 97 0.86 17.79 17.55
CA ASP A 97 -0.47 18.34 17.33
C ASP A 97 -0.90 18.05 15.88
N LEU A 98 -2.08 17.45 15.73
CA LEU A 98 -2.66 17.10 14.44
C LEU A 98 -3.48 18.27 13.92
N ALA A 99 -3.32 18.57 12.63
CA ALA A 99 -4.15 19.56 11.98
C ALA A 99 -5.62 19.08 11.86
N THR A 100 -6.56 20.02 11.93
CA THR A 100 -7.99 19.79 11.74
C THR A 100 -8.49 20.44 10.46
N LEU A 101 -9.54 19.89 9.87
CA LEU A 101 -10.26 20.53 8.78
C LEU A 101 -11.46 21.31 9.34
N ASP A 102 -11.37 22.64 9.36
CA ASP A 102 -12.41 23.53 9.87
C ASP A 102 -13.31 24.06 8.74
N ALA A 103 -13.65 23.20 7.79
CA ALA A 103 -14.55 23.51 6.68
C ALA A 103 -16.01 23.30 7.08
N ASP A 104 -16.90 24.21 6.67
CA ASP A 104 -18.33 24.15 6.99
C ASP A 104 -18.95 22.80 6.58
N GLY A 105 -19.56 22.11 7.56
CA GLY A 105 -20.27 20.85 7.34
C GLY A 105 -19.39 19.60 7.37
N PHE A 106 -18.07 19.72 7.23
CA PHE A 106 -17.16 18.59 7.30
C PHE A 106 -17.00 18.11 8.75
N THR A 107 -17.14 16.81 8.95
CA THR A 107 -16.97 16.15 10.26
C THR A 107 -15.92 15.05 10.14
N PHE A 108 -15.11 14.87 11.18
CA PHE A 108 -14.12 13.79 11.25
C PHE A 108 -14.81 12.43 11.29
N GLU A 109 -14.43 11.53 10.38
CA GLU A 109 -14.97 10.17 10.25
C GLU A 109 -14.00 9.09 10.71
N GLY A 110 -12.70 9.40 10.73
CA GLY A 110 -11.66 8.46 11.15
C GLY A 110 -10.27 8.86 10.68
N ALA A 111 -9.24 8.20 11.19
CA ALA A 111 -7.87 8.41 10.76
C ALA A 111 -7.08 7.12 10.69
N VAL A 112 -6.01 7.15 9.90
CA VAL A 112 -5.00 6.11 9.83
C VAL A 112 -3.65 6.74 10.15
N VAL A 113 -2.96 6.18 11.15
CA VAL A 113 -1.59 6.55 11.51
C VAL A 113 -0.66 5.46 11.00
N THR A 114 0.37 5.82 10.26
CA THR A 114 1.38 4.89 9.72
C THR A 114 2.78 5.38 10.04
N ASN A 115 3.63 4.48 10.54
CA ASN A 115 5.04 4.75 10.78
C ASN A 115 5.89 4.11 9.67
N ALA A 116 6.25 4.89 8.65
CA ALA A 116 6.99 4.42 7.48
C ALA A 116 7.78 5.57 6.83
N GLY A 117 8.82 5.25 6.04
CA GLY A 117 9.59 6.27 5.32
C GLY A 117 10.42 7.19 6.21
N GLY A 118 10.82 6.73 7.41
CA GLY A 118 11.61 7.51 8.37
C GLY A 118 10.79 8.41 9.29
N GLY A 119 9.46 8.48 9.10
CA GLY A 119 8.57 9.32 9.91
C GLY A 119 7.18 8.72 10.14
N THR A 120 6.29 9.55 10.65
CA THR A 120 4.88 9.29 10.94
C THR A 120 4.01 10.02 9.92
N THR A 121 3.11 9.29 9.26
CA THR A 121 2.05 9.84 8.41
C THR A 121 0.70 9.64 9.08
N VAL A 122 -0.10 10.70 9.15
CA VAL A 122 -1.47 10.65 9.65
C VAL A 122 -2.39 11.10 8.52
N ALA A 123 -3.31 10.23 8.10
CA ALA A 123 -4.35 10.55 7.12
C ALA A 123 -5.71 10.57 7.84
N GLN A 124 -6.33 11.74 7.89
CA GLN A 124 -7.60 11.99 8.57
C GLN A 124 -8.70 12.19 7.53
N GLN A 125 -9.79 11.46 7.66
CA GLN A 125 -10.94 11.50 6.76
C GLN A 125 -12.02 12.39 7.35
N TYR A 126 -12.55 13.27 6.49
CA TYR A 126 -13.65 14.18 6.79
C TYR A 126 -14.73 14.08 5.72
N ALA A 127 -15.99 14.23 6.10
CA ALA A 127 -17.12 14.25 5.17
C ALA A 127 -18.19 15.23 5.59
N ASP A 128 -18.91 15.82 4.63
CA ASP A 128 -20.09 16.68 4.85
C ASP A 128 -21.43 16.01 4.44
N GLY A 129 -21.36 14.72 4.07
CA GLY A 129 -22.49 13.93 3.58
C GLY A 129 -22.70 13.98 2.07
N ALA A 130 -22.02 14.88 1.35
CA ALA A 130 -22.01 14.95 -0.11
C ALA A 130 -20.61 14.72 -0.72
N SER A 131 -19.57 15.23 -0.05
CA SER A 131 -18.18 15.20 -0.48
C SER A 131 -17.26 14.66 0.62
N ASN A 132 -16.08 14.20 0.22
CA ASN A 132 -15.06 13.70 1.14
C ASN A 132 -13.76 14.48 0.99
N ALA A 133 -13.08 14.69 2.11
CA ALA A 133 -11.76 15.28 2.16
C ALA A 133 -10.85 14.43 3.04
N THR A 134 -9.60 14.24 2.61
CA THR A 134 -8.57 13.63 3.45
C THR A 134 -7.49 14.65 3.71
N VAL A 135 -7.24 14.94 5.00
CA VAL A 135 -6.10 15.74 5.46
C VAL A 135 -4.97 14.81 5.83
N VAL A 136 -3.83 14.96 5.17
CA VAL A 136 -2.60 14.20 5.43
C VAL A 136 -1.60 15.12 6.12
N THR A 137 -0.97 14.62 7.18
CA THR A 137 0.13 15.31 7.89
C THR A 137 1.27 14.33 8.10
N THR A 138 2.48 14.68 7.66
CA THR A 138 3.64 13.80 7.76
C THR A 138 4.97 14.53 7.91
N ASP A 139 5.90 13.88 8.57
CA ASP A 139 7.32 14.23 8.71
C ASP A 139 8.24 13.18 8.06
N ALA A 140 7.68 12.27 7.24
CA ALA A 140 8.48 11.28 6.54
C ALA A 140 9.40 11.93 5.49
N GLU A 141 10.62 11.41 5.38
CA GLU A 141 11.70 12.01 4.57
C GLU A 141 11.54 11.74 3.07
N SER A 142 10.71 10.77 2.69
CA SER A 142 10.45 10.43 1.29
C SER A 142 9.01 10.02 1.13
N LEU A 143 8.31 10.74 0.26
CA LEU A 143 6.90 10.56 0.03
C LEU A 143 6.61 10.51 -1.47
N PRO A 144 5.61 9.73 -1.92
CA PRO A 144 5.35 9.54 -3.34
C PRO A 144 4.88 10.81 -4.08
N TYR A 145 4.71 11.93 -3.37
CA TYR A 145 4.31 13.20 -3.95
C TYR A 145 5.46 14.14 -4.33
N ASP A 146 6.71 13.79 -4.01
CA ASP A 146 7.89 14.56 -4.45
C ASP A 146 7.99 14.66 -5.99
N ASP A 147 7.37 13.71 -6.70
CA ASP A 147 7.28 13.66 -8.16
C ASP A 147 5.96 14.22 -8.73
N LEU A 148 5.12 14.89 -7.92
CA LEU A 148 3.85 15.44 -8.41
C LEU A 148 4.10 16.52 -9.47
N ASN A 149 3.61 16.25 -10.68
CA ASN A 149 3.55 17.24 -11.74
C ASN A 149 2.31 18.14 -11.55
N GLY A 150 2.41 19.09 -10.63
CA GLY A 150 1.34 20.00 -10.26
C GLY A 150 1.52 21.44 -10.74
N THR A 151 0.48 22.24 -10.51
CA THR A 151 0.46 23.69 -10.71
C THR A 151 0.73 24.39 -9.38
N ALA A 152 1.56 25.43 -9.40
CA ALA A 152 1.79 26.25 -8.22
C ALA A 152 0.51 27.02 -7.83
N VAL A 153 0.12 26.89 -6.56
CA VAL A 153 -1.00 27.60 -5.92
C VAL A 153 -0.51 28.16 -4.58
N SER A 154 -1.39 28.86 -3.85
CA SER A 154 -1.10 29.29 -2.49
C SER A 154 -2.18 28.83 -1.54
N VAL A 155 -1.77 28.40 -0.35
CA VAL A 155 -2.65 28.05 0.77
C VAL A 155 -2.25 28.93 1.94
N ASN A 156 -3.16 29.79 2.42
CA ASN A 156 -2.89 30.69 3.54
C ASN A 156 -1.60 31.54 3.39
N GLY A 157 -1.22 31.87 2.15
CA GLY A 157 0.00 32.64 1.84
C GLY A 157 1.29 31.81 1.78
N GLN A 158 1.22 30.49 1.95
CA GLN A 158 2.31 29.55 1.74
C GLN A 158 2.33 29.07 0.29
N ASP A 159 3.52 28.74 -0.22
CA ASP A 159 3.67 28.12 -1.53
C ASP A 159 3.17 26.67 -1.46
N ALA A 160 2.28 26.31 -2.39
CA ALA A 160 1.66 25.00 -2.45
C ALA A 160 1.62 24.48 -3.90
N THR A 161 1.47 23.17 -4.04
CA THR A 161 1.36 22.50 -5.34
C THR A 161 0.03 21.77 -5.42
N ALA A 162 -0.77 22.09 -6.45
CA ALA A 162 -2.01 21.40 -6.74
C ALA A 162 -1.86 20.47 -7.94
N ALA A 163 -2.34 19.23 -7.84
CA ALA A 163 -2.33 18.28 -8.96
C ALA A 163 -3.67 17.55 -9.04
N THR A 164 -4.19 17.42 -10.26
CA THR A 164 -5.40 16.63 -10.53
C THR A 164 -5.00 15.19 -10.88
N MET A 165 -5.63 14.24 -10.21
CA MET A 165 -5.52 12.80 -10.40
C MET A 165 -6.81 12.26 -11.03
N GLU A 166 -6.84 10.97 -11.37
CA GLU A 166 -8.03 10.34 -11.97
C GLU A 166 -9.25 10.35 -11.04
N GLU A 167 -9.02 10.30 -9.72
CA GLU A 167 -10.06 10.18 -8.69
C GLU A 167 -10.27 11.45 -7.85
N GLY A 168 -9.59 12.56 -8.17
CA GLY A 168 -9.74 13.81 -7.42
C GLY A 168 -8.59 14.78 -7.59
N THR A 169 -8.50 15.76 -6.69
CA THR A 169 -7.43 16.74 -6.65
C THR A 169 -6.69 16.67 -5.34
N VAL A 170 -5.37 16.82 -5.39
CA VAL A 170 -4.51 16.99 -4.21
C VAL A 170 -3.89 18.38 -4.19
N VAL A 171 -3.81 18.98 -3.00
CA VAL A 171 -3.04 20.19 -2.73
C VAL A 171 -2.04 19.86 -1.64
N VAL A 172 -0.75 20.07 -1.90
CA VAL A 172 0.36 19.77 -0.98
C VAL A 172 1.10 21.05 -0.65
N TRP A 173 1.42 21.24 0.63
CA TRP A 173 2.27 22.32 1.11
C TRP A 173 3.11 21.87 2.29
N THR A 174 4.15 22.64 2.60
CA THR A 174 5.06 22.34 3.70
C THR A 174 5.11 23.53 4.64
N ASP A 175 4.99 23.28 5.93
CA ASP A 175 5.28 24.25 6.99
C ASP A 175 6.35 23.68 7.93
N GLY A 176 7.51 24.35 7.98
CA GLY A 176 8.68 23.81 8.68
C GLY A 176 9.12 22.45 8.13
N ASP A 177 9.16 21.45 9.00
CA ASP A 177 9.55 20.07 8.67
C ASP A 177 8.32 19.17 8.39
N ILE A 178 7.11 19.72 8.43
CA ILE A 178 5.86 18.98 8.25
C ILE A 178 5.29 19.24 6.87
N THR A 179 4.98 18.17 6.14
CA THR A 179 4.23 18.23 4.91
C THR A 179 2.76 17.93 5.17
N TYR A 180 1.92 18.80 4.62
CA TYR A 180 0.48 18.71 4.66
C TYR A 180 -0.05 18.44 3.26
N ALA A 181 -1.12 17.68 3.16
CA ALA A 181 -1.88 17.57 1.93
C ALA A 181 -3.37 17.52 2.20
N VAL A 182 -4.16 18.08 1.30
CA VAL A 182 -5.61 17.83 1.21
C VAL A 182 -5.90 17.12 -0.08
N VAL A 183 -6.59 16.00 0.00
CA VAL A 183 -7.13 15.25 -1.15
C VAL A 183 -8.65 15.37 -1.10
N SER A 184 -9.29 15.74 -2.21
CA SER A 184 -10.75 15.76 -2.33
C SER A 184 -11.22 15.30 -3.72
N ASP A 185 -12.49 14.91 -3.83
CA ASP A 185 -13.14 14.63 -5.12
C ASP A 185 -13.47 15.89 -5.94
N GLY A 186 -13.19 17.08 -5.40
CA GLY A 186 -13.49 18.36 -6.00
C GLY A 186 -12.46 18.86 -7.02
N THR A 187 -12.74 20.05 -7.55
CA THR A 187 -11.83 20.80 -8.41
C THR A 187 -10.62 21.34 -7.64
N THR A 188 -9.63 21.85 -8.37
CA THR A 188 -8.48 22.54 -7.77
C THR A 188 -8.89 23.68 -6.85
N ASP A 189 -9.79 24.56 -7.28
CA ASP A 189 -10.21 25.71 -6.48
C ASP A 189 -10.94 25.29 -5.20
N GLU A 190 -11.80 24.27 -5.30
CA GLU A 190 -12.49 23.70 -4.13
C GLU A 190 -11.51 23.04 -3.16
N THR A 191 -10.54 22.29 -3.68
CA THR A 191 -9.52 21.63 -2.84
C THR A 191 -8.57 22.63 -2.19
N VAL A 192 -8.22 23.72 -2.88
CA VAL A 192 -7.45 24.82 -2.30
C VAL A 192 -8.25 25.48 -1.17
N THR A 193 -9.55 25.71 -1.36
CA THR A 193 -10.42 26.26 -0.30
C THR A 193 -10.47 25.35 0.94
N LEU A 194 -10.53 24.02 0.73
CA LEU A 194 -10.44 23.06 1.83
C LEU A 194 -9.06 23.10 2.50
N ALA A 195 -7.97 23.19 1.74
CA ALA A 195 -6.62 23.33 2.26
C ALA A 195 -6.44 24.62 3.09
N GLU A 196 -7.04 25.74 2.66
CA GLU A 196 -7.04 26.99 3.43
C GLU A 196 -7.81 26.89 4.76
N SER A 197 -8.75 25.95 4.84
CA SER A 197 -9.54 25.66 6.04
C SER A 197 -8.84 24.68 6.99
N VAL A 198 -7.64 24.19 6.65
CA VAL A 198 -6.84 23.36 7.54
C VAL A 198 -6.15 24.25 8.58
N SER A 199 -6.33 23.93 9.86
CA SER A 199 -5.68 24.62 10.97
C SER A 199 -4.95 23.63 11.88
N GLY A 200 -3.81 24.04 12.44
CA GLY A 200 -2.93 23.20 13.26
C GLY A 200 -1.79 24.01 13.84
#